data_AF-A6IAL6-F1
#
_entry.id   AF-A6IAL6-F1
#
_cell.length_a   1.000
_cell.length_b   1.000
_cell.length_c   1.000
_cell.angle_alpha   90.00
_cell.angle_beta   90.00
_cell.angle_gamma   90.00
#
_symmetry.space_group_name_H-M   'P 1'
#
loop_
_entity.id
_entity.type
_entity.pdbx_description
1 polymer ?
#
loop_
_entity_poly.entity_id
_entity_poly.type
_entity_poly.pdbx_seq_one_letter_code
_entity_poly.pdbx_strand_id
1 'polypeptide(L)'
;MDTLQHDGDQMEWKESARWIKFEEKVEEGGERWSKPHVSTLSLHSLFELRTCLQTGTVLLDLDSGSLPQIIDDVIEKQIEGGLLRPELRERVSYVLLRK
;
A
#
# COMPACT_ATOMS: atom_id res chain seq x y z
N MET A 1 7.78 0.03 -3.51
CA MET A 1 6.48 -0.67 -3.37
C MET A 1 6.70 -1.67 -2.30
N ASP A 2 5.98 -1.50 -1.21
CA ASP A 2 6.18 -2.29 -0.02
C ASP A 2 4.98 -3.21 0.13
N THR A 3 5.24 -4.43 0.57
CA THR A 3 4.20 -5.41 0.89
C THR A 3 4.34 -5.80 2.34
N LEU A 4 3.20 -5.99 3.00
CA LEU A 4 3.15 -6.48 4.37
C LEU A 4 3.53 -7.95 4.36
N GLN A 5 4.64 -8.30 5.02
CA GLN A 5 5.15 -9.67 5.09
C GLN A 5 5.12 -10.18 6.53
N HIS A 6 5.04 -11.49 6.67
CA HIS A 6 5.14 -12.19 7.94
C HIS A 6 6.50 -12.90 8.04
N ASP A 7 7.26 -12.59 9.08
CA ASP A 7 8.48 -13.29 9.48
C ASP A 7 8.29 -13.85 10.90
N GLY A 8 7.85 -15.11 10.98
CA GLY A 8 7.38 -15.71 12.23
C GLY A 8 6.19 -14.93 12.82
N ASP A 9 6.36 -14.45 14.05
CA ASP A 9 5.35 -13.65 14.77
C ASP A 9 5.42 -12.15 14.44
N GLN A 10 6.40 -11.73 13.63
CA GLN A 10 6.57 -10.32 13.26
C GLN A 10 5.92 -10.05 11.91
N MET A 11 5.12 -8.99 11.85
CA MET A 11 4.51 -8.48 10.63
C MET A 11 5.19 -7.16 10.27
N GLU A 12 5.81 -7.02 9.11
CA GLU A 12 6.55 -5.80 8.75
C GLU A 12 6.39 -5.45 7.27
N TRP A 13 6.54 -4.16 6.94
CA TRP A 13 6.51 -3.69 5.56
C TRP A 13 7.89 -3.88 4.94
N LYS A 14 7.96 -4.71 3.89
CA LYS A 14 9.20 -4.94 3.16
C LYS A 14 9.09 -4.42 1.75
N GLU A 15 10.14 -3.72 1.31
CA GLU A 15 10.25 -3.31 -0.08
C GLU A 15 10.30 -4.56 -0.98
N SER A 16 9.46 -4.57 -2.01
CA SER A 16 9.30 -5.69 -2.95
C SER A 16 9.66 -5.31 -4.38
N ALA A 17 9.45 -4.04 -4.75
CA ALA A 17 9.74 -3.53 -6.08
C ALA A 17 9.91 -2.01 -6.09
N ARG A 18 10.69 -1.48 -7.04
CA ARG A 18 10.90 -0.04 -7.23
C ARG A 18 10.90 0.34 -8.71
N TRP A 19 10.57 1.60 -8.99
CA TRP A 19 10.45 2.12 -10.35
C TRP A 19 11.23 3.43 -10.51
N ILE A 20 12.18 3.45 -11.45
CA ILE A 20 12.82 4.66 -11.98
C ILE A 20 12.87 4.50 -13.51
N LYS A 21 11.75 4.81 -14.18
CA LYS A 21 11.45 4.48 -15.59
C LYS A 21 11.37 2.97 -15.88
N PHE A 22 12.29 2.19 -15.34
CA PHE A 22 12.32 0.74 -15.36
C PHE A 22 11.96 0.18 -13.98
N GLU A 23 11.44 -1.04 -13.97
CA GLU A 23 11.10 -1.80 -12.78
C GLU A 23 12.29 -2.67 -12.35
N GLU A 24 12.50 -2.73 -11.04
CA GLU A 24 13.38 -3.70 -10.38
C GLU A 24 12.58 -4.34 -9.25
N LYS A 25 12.75 -5.66 -9.06
CA LYS A 25 12.07 -6.44 -8.02
C LYS A 25 13.10 -7.05 -7.09
N VAL A 26 12.73 -7.22 -5.83
CA VAL A 26 13.51 -8.03 -4.88
C VAL A 26 13.38 -9.50 -5.27
N GLU A 27 14.51 -10.19 -5.44
CA GLU A 27 14.57 -11.62 -5.76
C GLU A 27 14.24 -12.48 -4.54
N GLU A 28 13.91 -13.75 -4.76
CA GLU A 28 13.69 -14.71 -3.68
C GLU A 28 14.89 -14.75 -2.73
N GLY A 29 14.63 -14.61 -1.42
CA GLY A 29 15.67 -14.53 -0.39
C GLY A 29 16.05 -13.11 0.03
N GLY A 30 15.57 -12.06 -0.64
CA GLY A 30 15.66 -10.67 -0.14
C GLY A 30 17.02 -9.98 -0.31
N GLU A 31 18.05 -10.68 -0.78
CA GLU A 31 19.42 -10.15 -0.81
C GLU A 31 19.78 -9.41 -2.11
N ARG A 32 18.92 -9.48 -3.14
CA ARG A 32 19.26 -9.02 -4.48
C ARG A 32 18.09 -8.36 -5.22
N TRP A 33 18.43 -7.31 -5.96
CA TRP A 33 17.56 -6.69 -6.96
C TRP A 33 17.73 -7.36 -8.33
N SER A 34 16.61 -7.56 -9.03
CA SER A 34 16.61 -7.98 -10.42
C SER A 34 17.18 -6.88 -11.33
N LYS A 35 17.52 -7.24 -12.57
CA LYS A 35 17.93 -6.24 -13.57
C LYS A 35 16.76 -5.31 -13.92
N PRO A 36 17.03 -4.01 -14.18
CA PRO A 36 15.99 -3.09 -14.61
C PRO A 36 15.35 -3.57 -15.91
N HIS A 37 14.02 -3.59 -15.94
CA HIS A 37 13.24 -4.03 -17.11
C HIS A 37 11.99 -3.17 -17.31
N VAL A 38 11.39 -3.24 -18.50
CA VAL A 38 10.12 -2.57 -18.77
C VAL A 38 9.00 -3.39 -18.13
N SER A 39 8.18 -2.77 -17.30
CA SER A 39 7.04 -3.42 -16.65
C SER A 39 6.03 -3.95 -17.66
N THR A 40 5.53 -5.16 -17.39
CA THR A 40 4.34 -5.70 -18.04
C THR A 40 3.26 -5.90 -16.99
N LEU A 41 2.07 -5.36 -17.24
CA LEU A 41 0.94 -5.46 -16.32
C LEU A 41 -0.07 -6.48 -16.83
N SER A 42 -0.73 -7.18 -15.92
CA SER A 42 -1.86 -8.03 -16.30
C SER A 42 -3.08 -7.15 -16.61
N LEU A 43 -3.88 -7.53 -17.60
CA LEU A 43 -5.12 -6.82 -17.91
C LEU A 43 -6.10 -6.86 -16.72
N HIS A 44 -6.09 -7.95 -15.97
CA HIS A 44 -6.92 -8.12 -14.79
C HIS A 44 -6.60 -7.07 -13.72
N SER A 45 -5.32 -6.87 -13.39
CA SER A 45 -4.93 -5.88 -12.37
C SER A 45 -5.26 -4.45 -12.80
N LEU A 46 -5.27 -4.15 -14.10
CA LEU A 46 -5.71 -2.85 -14.61
C LEU A 46 -7.22 -2.62 -14.41
N PHE A 47 -8.05 -3.65 -14.55
CA PHE A 47 -9.48 -3.54 -14.26
C PHE A 47 -9.76 -3.39 -12.77
N GLU A 48 -9.03 -4.12 -11.93
CA GLU A 48 -9.09 -3.95 -10.47
C GLU A 48 -8.66 -2.54 -10.08
N LEU A 49 -7.55 -2.03 -10.61
CA LEU A 49 -7.09 -0.65 -10.37
C LEU A 49 -8.14 0.38 -10.79
N ARG A 50 -8.74 0.23 -11.98
CA ARG A 50 -9.84 1.10 -12.42
C ARG A 50 -10.97 1.10 -11.40
N THR A 51 -11.35 -0.07 -10.89
CA THR A 51 -12.41 -0.21 -9.90
C THR A 51 -12.03 0.49 -8.59
N CYS A 52 -10.80 0.27 -8.09
CA CYS A 52 -10.28 0.94 -6.90
C CYS A 52 -10.29 2.46 -7.03
N LEU A 53 -9.99 3.03 -8.20
CA LEU A 53 -10.06 4.48 -8.43
C LEU A 53 -11.51 4.99 -8.53
N GLN A 54 -12.45 4.16 -8.97
CA GLN A 54 -13.86 4.54 -9.11
C GLN A 54 -14.63 4.49 -7.79
N THR A 55 -14.29 3.55 -6.90
CA THR A 55 -15.05 3.29 -5.67
C THR A 55 -14.25 3.54 -4.39
N GLY A 56 -12.94 3.69 -4.49
CA GLY A 56 -12.06 3.92 -3.34
C GLY A 56 -12.06 5.37 -2.87
N THR A 57 -11.41 5.61 -1.74
CA THR A 57 -11.21 6.95 -1.18
C THR A 57 -10.12 7.69 -1.96
N VAL A 58 -10.43 8.89 -2.42
CA VAL A 58 -9.47 9.80 -3.09
C VAL A 58 -9.39 11.09 -2.28
N LEU A 59 -8.22 11.34 -1.68
CA LEU A 59 -7.92 12.57 -0.95
C LEU A 59 -6.80 13.30 -1.69
N LEU A 60 -7.12 14.43 -2.31
CA LEU A 60 -6.16 15.30 -2.98
C LEU A 60 -5.90 16.52 -2.08
N ASP A 61 -4.70 17.07 -2.18
CA ASP A 61 -4.30 18.29 -1.44
C ASP A 61 -4.50 18.16 0.08
N LEU A 62 -4.13 16.99 0.63
CA LEU A 62 -4.19 16.72 2.06
C LEU A 62 -3.13 17.55 2.80
N ASP A 63 -3.53 18.30 3.83
CA ASP A 63 -2.62 19.16 4.63
C ASP A 63 -1.75 18.39 5.64
N SER A 64 -1.93 17.07 5.74
CA SER A 64 -1.21 16.21 6.70
C SER A 64 0.26 16.01 6.33
N GLY A 65 1.15 16.31 7.28
CA GLY A 65 2.62 16.33 7.06
C GLY A 65 3.35 15.07 7.54
N SER A 66 2.66 14.07 8.06
CA SER A 66 3.26 12.85 8.61
C SER A 66 2.43 11.60 8.30
N LEU A 67 3.08 10.44 8.22
CA LEU A 67 2.40 9.18 7.94
C LEU A 67 1.26 8.86 8.93
N PRO A 68 1.40 9.05 10.26
CA PRO A 68 0.30 8.83 11.20
C PRO A 68 -0.91 9.72 10.91
N GLN A 69 -0.70 11.01 10.65
CA GLN A 69 -1.79 11.94 10.33
C GLN A 69 -2.50 11.55 9.02
N ILE A 70 -1.73 11.19 7.99
CA ILE A 70 -2.28 10.71 6.71
C ILE A 70 -3.12 9.45 6.92
N ILE A 71 -2.66 8.50 7.73
CA ILE A 71 -3.39 7.27 8.03
C ILE A 71 -4.70 7.59 8.76
N ASP A 72 -4.67 8.47 9.75
CA ASP A 72 -5.86 8.86 10.51
C ASP A 72 -6.91 9.51 9.60
N ASP A 73 -6.49 10.44 8.73
CA ASP A 73 -7.38 11.11 7.77
C ASP A 73 -8.01 10.11 6.78
N VAL A 74 -7.20 9.20 6.24
CA VAL A 74 -7.67 8.17 5.30
C VAL A 74 -8.67 7.23 5.97
N ILE A 75 -8.38 6.78 7.20
CA ILE A 75 -9.27 5.88 7.94
C ILE A 75 -10.59 6.58 8.29
N GLU A 76 -10.54 7.82 8.76
CA GLU A 76 -11.75 8.60 9.07
C GLU A 76 -12.63 8.73 7.81
N LYS A 77 -12.04 9.09 6.67
CA LYS A 77 -12.77 9.22 5.40
C LYS A 77 -13.32 7.89 4.90
N GLN A 78 -12.60 6.78 5.11
CA GLN A 78 -13.11 5.44 4.76
C GLN A 78 -14.27 5.02 5.65
N ILE A 79 -14.26 5.38 6.94
CA ILE A 79 -15.36 5.11 7.88
C ILE A 79 -16.59 5.94 7.52
N GLU A 80 -16.42 7.26 7.30
CA GLU A 80 -17.49 8.15 6.85
C GLU A 80 -18.12 7.69 5.53
N GLY A 81 -17.30 7.19 4.61
CA GLY A 81 -17.73 6.63 3.33
C GLY A 81 -18.31 5.21 3.40
N GLY A 82 -18.34 4.58 4.58
CA GLY A 82 -18.83 3.21 4.77
C GLY A 82 -17.95 2.11 4.16
N LEU A 83 -16.73 2.45 3.72
CA LEU A 83 -15.75 1.51 3.16
C LEU A 83 -15.01 0.73 4.25
N LEU A 84 -14.91 1.31 5.45
CA LEU A 84 -14.30 0.69 6.61
C LEU A 84 -15.25 0.73 7.80
N ARG A 85 -15.31 -0.37 8.56
CA ARG A 85 -16.09 -0.42 9.80
C ARG A 85 -15.32 0.26 10.94
N PRO A 86 -15.95 1.08 11.79
CA PRO A 86 -15.28 1.81 12.86
C PRO A 86 -14.42 0.93 13.78
N GLU A 87 -14.86 -0.30 14.04
CA GLU A 87 -14.19 -1.23 14.94
C GLU A 87 -12.85 -1.74 14.40
N LEU A 88 -12.60 -1.56 13.10
CA LEU A 88 -11.33 -1.95 12.46
C LEU A 88 -10.27 -0.86 12.51
N ARG A 89 -10.61 0.38 12.92
CA ARG A 89 -9.69 1.53 12.96
C ARG A 89 -8.35 1.17 13.60
N GLU A 90 -8.38 0.76 14.87
CA GLU A 90 -7.17 0.48 15.65
C GLU A 90 -6.30 -0.61 15.01
N ARG A 91 -6.94 -1.64 14.46
CA ARG A 91 -6.22 -2.74 13.79
C ARG A 91 -5.57 -2.27 12.50
N VAL A 92 -6.26 -1.47 11.69
CA VAL A 92 -5.72 -0.95 10.42
C VAL A 92 -4.60 0.05 10.70
N SER A 93 -4.80 0.99 11.62
CA SER A 93 -3.75 1.94 12.03
C SER A 93 -2.51 1.21 12.54
N TYR A 94 -2.69 0.19 13.40
CA TYR A 94 -1.58 -0.63 13.89
C TYR A 94 -0.76 -1.26 12.76
N VAL A 95 -1.44 -1.83 11.75
CA VAL A 95 -0.77 -2.48 10.61
C VAL A 95 -0.08 -1.46 9.70
N LEU A 96 -0.72 -0.34 9.39
CA LEU A 96 -0.17 0.69 8.50
C LEU A 96 1.02 1.44 9.10
N LEU A 97 1.16 1.43 10.44
CA LEU A 97 2.28 2.03 11.16
C LEU A 97 3.40 1.03 11.52
N ARG A 98 3.34 -0.22 11.04
CA ARG A 98 4.45 -1.15 11.19
C ARG A 98 5.68 -0.63 10.45
N LYS A 99 6.84 -0.98 10.98
CA LYS A 99 8.10 -0.81 10.25
C LYS A 99 8.22 -1.86 9.16
#